data_AF-A0A2W2D4Y4-F1
#
_entry.id   AF-A0A2W2D4Y4-F1
#
_cell.length_a   1.000
_cell.length_b   1.000
_cell.length_c   1.000
_cell.angle_alpha   90.00
_cell.angle_beta   90.00
_cell.angle_gamma   90.00
#
_symmetry.space_group_name_H-M   'P 1'
#
loop_
_entity.id
_entity.type
_entity.pdbx_description
1 polymer ?
#
loop_
_entity_poly.entity_id
_entity_poly.type
_entity_poly.pdbx_seq_one_letter_code
_entity_poly.pdbx_strand_id
1 'polypeptide(L)'
;MTHKQHPIGTGFTAASTAADVLAGIDLTGTNVVVTGGHAGLGLETTRALGAAGASVTVGSRDPDRAAVALAGIERVEVSRLDLLDPASIDAFAGAMGLIDASGRPIIAPERGLKTPQQGAATIVFAATSPLLAGIGGVYLKDSDISPLDEDPRPVVFGVDQDVPADIVPHAIDPRSAQRLWELSEQLIKA
;
A
#
# COMPACT_ATOMS: atom_id res chain seq x y z
N MET A 1 -18.75 -2.08 -28.00
CA MET A 1 -17.76 -2.34 -26.93
C MET A 1 -18.50 -2.25 -25.60
N THR A 2 -18.69 -3.36 -24.91
CA THR A 2 -19.19 -3.37 -23.53
C THR A 2 -18.07 -2.85 -22.63
N HIS A 3 -18.31 -1.73 -21.97
CA HIS A 3 -17.32 -1.09 -21.11
C HIS A 3 -17.27 -1.83 -19.77
N LYS A 4 -16.08 -1.93 -19.17
CA LYS A 4 -15.83 -2.70 -17.94
C LYS A 4 -16.32 -2.00 -16.66
N GLN A 5 -17.18 -0.97 -16.74
CA GLN A 5 -17.69 -0.28 -15.55
C GLN A 5 -19.00 -0.96 -15.09
N HIS A 6 -18.89 -1.99 -14.26
CA HIS A 6 -20.01 -2.56 -13.54
C HIS A 6 -19.62 -2.80 -12.08
N PRO A 7 -20.57 -2.78 -11.12
CA PRO A 7 -20.29 -3.08 -9.73
C PRO A 7 -19.73 -4.50 -9.55
N ILE A 8 -18.76 -4.66 -8.63
CA ILE A 8 -18.17 -5.96 -8.27
C ILE A 8 -18.88 -6.63 -7.07
N GLY A 9 -20.01 -6.08 -6.63
CA GLY A 9 -20.85 -6.72 -5.60
C GLY A 9 -20.28 -6.70 -4.19
N THR A 10 -19.58 -5.63 -3.79
CA THR A 10 -18.92 -5.53 -2.47
C THR A 10 -19.88 -5.58 -1.27
N GLY A 11 -21.19 -5.43 -1.49
CA GLY A 11 -22.19 -5.34 -0.43
C GLY A 11 -22.25 -3.97 0.29
N PHE A 12 -21.26 -3.10 0.06
CA PHE A 12 -21.28 -1.73 0.56
C PHE A 12 -22.30 -0.87 -0.20
N THR A 13 -22.88 0.08 0.50
CA THR A 13 -23.88 1.01 -0.04
C THR A 13 -23.45 2.45 0.21
N ALA A 14 -24.25 3.40 -0.28
CA ALA A 14 -24.06 4.81 0.04
C ALA A 14 -24.11 5.12 1.56
N ALA A 15 -24.62 4.19 2.38
CA ALA A 15 -24.67 4.32 3.83
C ALA A 15 -23.44 3.70 4.54
N SER A 16 -22.58 2.97 3.84
CA SER A 16 -21.39 2.33 4.44
C SER A 16 -20.33 3.36 4.84
N THR A 17 -19.73 3.16 6.00
CA THR A 17 -18.70 4.03 6.57
C THR A 17 -17.29 3.47 6.33
N ALA A 18 -16.25 4.28 6.58
CA ALA A 18 -14.87 3.81 6.55
C ALA A 18 -14.61 2.69 7.56
N ALA A 19 -15.29 2.72 8.71
CA ALA A 19 -15.22 1.66 9.70
C ALA A 19 -15.85 0.35 9.21
N ASP A 20 -16.97 0.41 8.49
CA ASP A 20 -17.59 -0.79 7.89
C ASP A 20 -16.67 -1.44 6.86
N VAL A 21 -15.94 -0.63 6.08
CA VAL A 21 -14.97 -1.12 5.09
C VAL A 21 -13.77 -1.79 5.76
N LEU A 22 -13.33 -1.29 6.92
CA LEU A 22 -12.20 -1.83 7.68
C LEU A 22 -12.60 -2.89 8.72
N ALA A 23 -13.87 -3.25 8.82
CA ALA A 23 -14.34 -4.22 9.81
C ALA A 23 -13.67 -5.59 9.61
N GLY A 24 -12.97 -6.06 10.65
CA GLY A 24 -12.25 -7.34 10.62
C GLY A 24 -10.88 -7.29 9.91
N ILE A 25 -10.41 -6.11 9.50
CA ILE A 25 -9.08 -5.90 8.95
C ILE A 25 -8.14 -5.44 10.07
N ASP A 26 -7.09 -6.21 10.33
CA ASP A 26 -6.01 -5.83 11.24
C ASP A 26 -4.88 -5.17 10.45
N LEU A 27 -4.70 -3.88 10.69
CA LEU A 27 -3.62 -3.07 10.16
C LEU A 27 -2.52 -2.86 11.19
N THR A 28 -2.49 -3.63 12.28
CA THR A 28 -1.44 -3.52 13.30
C THR A 28 -0.08 -3.54 12.67
N GLY A 29 0.65 -2.48 12.98
CA GLY A 29 1.95 -2.21 12.42
C GLY A 29 1.92 -1.31 11.21
N THR A 30 0.87 -1.22 10.41
CA THR A 30 0.84 -0.46 9.15
C THR A 30 1.10 1.04 9.32
N ASN A 31 2.19 1.58 8.76
CA ASN A 31 2.49 2.99 8.60
C ASN A 31 1.70 3.54 7.41
N VAL A 32 0.85 4.51 7.69
CA VAL A 32 0.07 5.21 6.65
C VAL A 32 0.35 6.70 6.74
N VAL A 33 0.70 7.31 5.62
CA VAL A 33 0.73 8.77 5.51
C VAL A 33 -0.62 9.24 4.98
N VAL A 34 -1.31 10.09 5.75
CA VAL A 34 -2.57 10.73 5.32
C VAL A 34 -2.38 12.23 5.22
N THR A 35 -2.33 12.75 4.00
CA THR A 35 -2.29 14.19 3.76
C THR A 35 -3.66 14.79 4.05
N GLY A 36 -3.74 15.83 4.90
CA GLY A 36 -5.03 16.42 5.28
C GLY A 36 -5.89 15.54 6.20
N GLY A 37 -5.27 14.55 6.87
CA GLY A 37 -5.94 13.57 7.72
C GLY A 37 -6.65 14.11 8.98
N HIS A 38 -6.69 15.42 9.20
CA HIS A 38 -7.24 16.03 10.42
C HIS A 38 -8.61 16.69 10.22
N ALA A 39 -9.21 16.64 9.02
CA ALA A 39 -10.51 17.25 8.75
C ALA A 39 -11.34 16.45 7.74
N GLY A 40 -12.68 16.59 7.83
CA GLY A 40 -13.63 15.99 6.89
C GLY A 40 -13.38 14.49 6.68
N LEU A 41 -13.28 14.08 5.41
CA LEU A 41 -13.03 12.68 5.04
C LEU A 41 -11.67 12.16 5.52
N GLY A 42 -10.65 13.03 5.58
CA GLY A 42 -9.32 12.66 6.06
C GLY A 42 -9.32 12.29 7.54
N LEU A 43 -10.15 12.97 8.36
CA LEU A 43 -10.32 12.66 9.78
C LEU A 43 -10.97 11.30 9.99
N GLU A 44 -12.06 11.03 9.27
CA GLU A 44 -12.74 9.73 9.36
C GLU A 44 -11.85 8.59 8.84
N THR A 45 -11.04 8.86 7.79
CA THR A 45 -10.03 7.92 7.30
C THR A 45 -8.97 7.63 8.36
N THR A 46 -8.41 8.68 8.97
CA THR A 46 -7.39 8.55 10.03
C THR A 46 -7.91 7.80 11.24
N ARG A 47 -9.14 8.09 11.68
CA ARG A 47 -9.80 7.37 12.77
C ARG A 47 -9.96 5.89 12.45
N ALA A 48 -10.49 5.58 11.27
CA ALA A 48 -10.77 4.20 10.90
C ALA A 48 -9.47 3.38 10.75
N LEU A 49 -8.43 3.96 10.14
CA LEU A 49 -7.11 3.35 10.01
C LEU A 49 -6.44 3.13 11.38
N GLY A 50 -6.44 4.15 12.24
CA GLY A 50 -5.87 4.05 13.60
C GLY A 50 -6.61 3.02 14.45
N ALA A 51 -7.94 2.97 14.37
CA ALA A 51 -8.77 1.96 15.05
C ALA A 51 -8.52 0.54 14.53
N ALA A 52 -8.15 0.38 13.26
CA ALA A 52 -7.73 -0.88 12.68
C ALA A 52 -6.27 -1.27 13.06
N GLY A 53 -5.54 -0.44 13.82
CA GLY A 53 -4.19 -0.74 14.32
C GLY A 53 -3.04 -0.08 13.55
N ALA A 54 -3.33 0.70 12.51
CA ALA A 54 -2.30 1.41 11.74
C ALA A 54 -1.61 2.51 12.57
N SER A 55 -0.31 2.69 12.37
CA SER A 55 0.45 3.90 12.72
C SER A 55 0.24 4.95 11.65
N VAL A 56 -0.45 6.05 11.96
CA VAL A 56 -0.82 7.06 10.95
C VAL A 56 -0.04 8.35 11.17
N THR A 57 0.75 8.75 10.18
CA THR A 57 1.38 10.08 10.13
C THR A 57 0.51 11.01 9.29
N VAL A 58 -0.13 11.98 9.95
CA VAL A 58 -0.95 12.99 9.27
C VAL A 58 -0.11 14.17 8.84
N GLY A 59 -0.01 14.38 7.52
CA GLY A 59 0.61 15.56 6.94
C GLY A 59 -0.34 16.77 7.00
N SER A 60 0.08 17.86 7.64
CA SER A 60 -0.71 19.10 7.75
C SER A 60 0.12 20.37 7.54
N ARG A 61 -0.54 21.41 7.01
CA ARG A 61 0.03 22.77 6.96
C ARG A 61 0.09 23.45 8.31
N ASP A 62 -0.79 23.05 9.21
CA ASP A 62 -0.91 23.55 10.57
C ASP A 62 -0.91 22.34 11.51
N PRO A 63 0.27 21.92 12.00
CA PRO A 63 0.41 20.74 12.84
C PRO A 63 -0.31 20.87 14.18
N ASP A 64 -0.30 22.06 14.78
CA ASP A 64 -0.93 22.30 16.09
C ASP A 64 -2.44 22.15 15.99
N ARG A 65 -3.06 22.77 14.98
CA ARG A 65 -4.50 22.61 14.72
C ARG A 65 -4.86 21.16 14.39
N ALA A 66 -4.03 20.49 13.62
CA ALA A 66 -4.25 19.08 13.28
C ALA A 66 -4.15 18.18 14.51
N ALA A 67 -3.18 18.40 15.39
CA ALA A 67 -3.01 17.64 16.63
C ALA A 67 -4.23 17.78 17.55
N VAL A 68 -4.81 18.98 17.65
CA VAL A 68 -6.07 19.19 18.40
C VAL A 68 -7.22 18.37 17.82
N ALA A 69 -7.37 18.34 16.50
CA ALA A 69 -8.45 17.59 15.85
C ALA A 69 -8.29 16.06 15.95
N LEU A 70 -7.05 15.59 16.11
CA LEU A 70 -6.68 14.17 16.19
C LEU A 70 -6.51 13.68 17.64
N ALA A 71 -6.71 14.55 18.63
CA ALA A 71 -6.55 14.22 20.04
C ALA A 71 -7.44 13.02 20.42
N GLY A 72 -6.84 12.01 21.06
CA GLY A 72 -7.52 10.80 21.51
C GLY A 72 -7.59 9.66 20.48
N ILE A 73 -7.03 9.83 19.28
CA ILE A 73 -6.85 8.72 18.34
C ILE A 73 -5.48 8.09 18.60
N GLU A 74 -5.48 6.79 18.93
CA GLU A 74 -4.24 6.05 19.17
C GLU A 74 -3.41 5.90 17.89
N ARG A 75 -2.08 5.81 18.04
CA ARG A 75 -1.14 5.57 16.93
C ARG A 75 -1.18 6.62 15.81
N VAL A 76 -1.66 7.82 16.10
CA VAL A 76 -1.65 8.94 15.15
C VAL A 76 -0.64 9.99 15.60
N GLU A 77 0.24 10.39 14.69
CA GLU A 77 1.14 11.52 14.83
C GLU A 77 0.89 12.56 13.73
N VAL A 78 1.36 13.78 13.95
CA VAL A 78 1.20 14.88 12.99
C VAL A 78 2.57 15.39 12.59
N SER A 79 2.77 15.57 11.30
CA SER A 79 3.98 16.19 10.75
C SER A 79 3.64 17.33 9.81
N ARG A 80 4.52 18.34 9.78
CA ARG A 80 4.38 19.50 8.91
C ARG A 80 4.55 19.04 7.46
N LEU A 81 3.54 19.27 6.63
CA LEU A 81 3.56 19.00 5.20
C LEU A 81 2.71 20.03 4.44
N ASP A 82 3.36 20.86 3.64
CA ASP A 82 2.72 21.66 2.61
C ASP A 82 3.06 21.10 1.22
N LEU A 83 2.09 20.51 0.54
CA LEU A 83 2.28 19.95 -0.80
C LEU A 83 2.49 21.04 -1.88
N LEU A 84 2.32 22.32 -1.54
CA LEU A 84 2.63 23.44 -2.43
C LEU A 84 4.06 23.97 -2.25
N ASP A 85 4.78 23.51 -1.22
CA ASP A 85 6.15 23.94 -0.91
C ASP A 85 7.12 22.76 -1.04
N PRO A 86 7.95 22.70 -2.10
CA PRO A 86 8.96 21.67 -2.27
C PRO A 86 9.89 21.49 -1.06
N ALA A 87 10.25 22.57 -0.36
CA ALA A 87 11.11 22.46 0.83
C ALA A 87 10.38 21.76 1.98
N SER A 88 9.07 21.98 2.12
CA SER A 88 8.25 21.23 3.09
C SER A 88 8.11 19.76 2.71
N ILE A 89 8.01 19.44 1.41
CA ILE A 89 7.96 18.06 0.93
C ILE A 89 9.28 17.35 1.22
N ASP A 90 10.42 17.99 0.91
CA ASP A 90 11.75 17.43 1.17
C ASP A 90 12.01 17.23 2.66
N ALA A 91 11.65 18.21 3.50
CA ALA A 91 11.78 18.08 4.95
C ALA A 91 10.96 16.91 5.50
N PHE A 92 9.72 16.75 5.03
CA PHE A 92 8.87 15.62 5.40
C PHE A 92 9.46 14.29 4.92
N ALA A 93 9.86 14.20 3.66
CA ALA A 93 10.46 12.99 3.07
C ALA A 93 11.77 12.60 3.77
N GLY A 94 12.58 13.58 4.16
CA GLY A 94 13.81 13.36 4.94
C GLY A 94 13.50 12.82 6.34
N ALA A 95 12.50 13.38 7.02
CA ALA A 95 12.05 12.87 8.32
C ALA A 95 11.50 11.43 8.23
N MET A 96 10.91 11.06 7.07
CA MET A 96 10.44 9.70 6.78
C MET A 96 11.55 8.76 6.29
N GLY A 97 12.80 9.22 6.18
CA GLY A 97 13.92 8.40 5.72
C GLY A 97 13.85 8.01 4.24
N LEU A 98 13.16 8.80 3.41
CA LEU A 98 13.01 8.57 1.97
C LEU A 98 14.09 9.27 1.14
N ILE A 99 14.64 10.37 1.65
CA ILE A 99 15.73 11.13 1.03
C ILE A 99 16.86 11.40 2.04
N ASP A 100 18.09 11.54 1.53
CA ASP A 100 19.27 11.84 2.33
C ASP A 100 19.37 13.34 2.68
N ALA A 101 20.39 13.71 3.46
CA ALA A 101 20.63 15.11 3.86
C ALA A 101 20.91 16.07 2.69
N SER A 102 21.16 15.55 1.48
CA SER A 102 21.33 16.33 0.24
C SER A 102 20.08 16.37 -0.63
N GLY A 103 18.95 15.83 -0.15
CA GLY A 103 17.69 15.79 -0.87
C GLY A 103 17.61 14.71 -1.94
N ARG A 104 18.56 13.76 -1.98
CA ARG A 104 18.56 12.67 -2.96
C ARG A 104 17.81 11.46 -2.42
N PRO A 105 17.05 10.74 -3.25
CA PRO A 105 16.41 9.49 -2.83
C PRO A 105 17.42 8.53 -2.19
N ILE A 106 17.08 7.99 -1.02
CA ILE A 106 17.85 6.92 -0.41
C ILE A 106 17.63 5.66 -1.24
N ILE A 107 18.72 5.09 -1.75
CA ILE A 107 18.69 3.84 -2.52
C ILE A 107 19.16 2.72 -1.59
N ALA A 108 18.22 1.84 -1.27
CA ALA A 108 18.39 0.68 -0.39
C ALA A 108 17.54 -0.46 -0.98
N PRO A 109 18.04 -1.14 -2.04
CA PRO A 109 17.26 -2.17 -2.74
C PRO A 109 16.75 -3.29 -1.82
N GLU A 110 17.52 -3.61 -0.77
CA GLU A 110 17.16 -4.54 0.30
C GLU A 110 15.93 -4.11 1.11
N ARG A 111 15.62 -2.81 1.15
CA ARG A 111 14.42 -2.23 1.77
C ARG A 111 13.36 -1.82 0.73
N GLY A 112 13.50 -2.28 -0.52
CA GLY A 112 12.60 -1.93 -1.62
C GLY A 112 12.78 -0.52 -2.20
N LEU A 113 13.72 0.28 -1.67
CA LEU A 113 14.01 1.63 -2.18
C LEU A 113 14.98 1.54 -3.36
N LYS A 114 14.43 1.55 -4.57
CA LYS A 114 15.17 1.29 -5.81
C LYS A 114 15.23 2.54 -6.70
N THR A 115 16.28 2.61 -7.51
CA THR A 115 16.28 3.54 -8.66
C THR A 115 15.22 3.11 -9.68
N PRO A 116 14.72 4.03 -10.54
CA PRO A 116 13.84 3.67 -11.65
C PRO A 116 14.43 2.58 -12.55
N GLN A 117 15.74 2.64 -12.82
CA GLN A 117 16.45 1.66 -13.63
C GLN A 117 16.43 0.26 -13.00
N GLN A 118 16.65 0.17 -11.68
CA GLN A 118 16.53 -1.09 -10.94
C GLN A 118 15.08 -1.60 -10.91
N GLY A 119 14.10 -0.71 -10.73
CA GLY A 119 12.68 -1.08 -10.73
C GLY A 119 12.19 -1.64 -12.07
N ALA A 120 12.75 -1.16 -13.18
CA ALA A 120 12.41 -1.64 -14.52
C ALA A 120 13.00 -3.03 -14.85
N ALA A 121 14.04 -3.48 -14.13
CA ALA A 121 14.80 -4.68 -14.47
C ALA A 121 13.93 -5.94 -14.55
N THR A 122 13.05 -6.17 -13.56
CA THR A 122 12.17 -7.36 -13.52
C THR A 122 11.25 -7.44 -14.74
N ILE A 123 10.73 -6.30 -15.22
CA ILE A 123 9.86 -6.25 -16.40
C ILE A 123 10.64 -6.61 -17.66
N VAL A 124 11.87 -6.08 -17.80
CA VAL A 124 12.74 -6.40 -18.95
C VAL A 124 13.14 -7.88 -18.92
N PHE A 125 13.50 -8.42 -17.75
CA PHE A 125 13.78 -9.84 -17.57
C PHE A 125 12.59 -10.71 -17.99
N ALA A 126 11.39 -10.39 -17.48
CA ALA A 126 10.15 -11.10 -17.80
C ALA A 126 9.88 -11.15 -19.31
N ALA A 127 10.14 -10.05 -20.01
CA ALA A 127 9.83 -9.92 -21.44
C ALA A 127 10.85 -10.58 -22.37
N THR A 128 12.11 -10.72 -21.93
CA THR A 128 13.23 -11.00 -22.86
C THR A 128 14.09 -12.20 -22.48
N SER A 129 14.03 -12.66 -21.22
CA SER A 129 14.94 -13.69 -20.73
C SER A 129 14.63 -15.06 -21.33
N PRO A 130 15.58 -15.72 -22.00
CA PRO A 130 15.40 -17.08 -22.48
C PRO A 130 15.29 -18.09 -21.34
N LEU A 131 15.67 -17.72 -20.11
CA LEU A 131 15.53 -18.58 -18.93
C LEU A 131 14.06 -18.85 -18.57
N LEU A 132 13.15 -17.98 -19.02
CA LEU A 132 11.71 -18.16 -18.85
C LEU A 132 11.05 -18.87 -20.04
N ALA A 133 11.82 -19.36 -21.02
CA ALA A 133 11.26 -20.05 -22.17
C ALA A 133 10.47 -21.29 -21.73
N GLY A 134 9.17 -21.29 -22.04
CA GLY A 134 8.25 -22.36 -21.64
C GLY A 134 7.76 -22.27 -20.19
N ILE A 135 8.10 -21.22 -19.44
CA ILE A 135 7.67 -20.98 -18.07
C ILE A 135 6.71 -19.78 -18.05
N GLY A 136 5.46 -20.01 -17.65
CA GLY A 136 4.41 -18.98 -17.57
C GLY A 136 3.58 -19.11 -16.30
N GLY A 137 2.81 -18.07 -15.96
CA GLY A 137 1.93 -18.07 -14.78
C GLY A 137 2.66 -17.93 -13.44
N VAL A 138 3.93 -17.49 -13.46
CA VAL A 138 4.75 -17.29 -12.26
C VAL A 138 4.80 -15.81 -11.87
N TYR A 139 4.89 -15.53 -10.57
CA TYR A 139 5.16 -14.19 -10.07
C TYR A 139 6.67 -13.93 -10.10
N LEU A 140 7.07 -12.80 -10.67
CA LEU A 140 8.47 -12.43 -10.79
C LEU A 140 8.83 -11.30 -9.85
N LYS A 141 9.97 -11.43 -9.19
CA LYS A 141 10.53 -10.46 -8.26
C LYS A 141 12.03 -10.40 -8.47
N ASP A 142 12.59 -9.19 -8.49
CA ASP A 142 14.04 -8.96 -8.58
C ASP A 142 14.72 -9.74 -9.72
N SER A 143 14.06 -9.74 -10.89
CA SER A 143 14.50 -10.46 -12.10
C SER A 143 14.65 -11.98 -11.92
N ASP A 144 13.82 -12.59 -11.07
CA ASP A 144 13.73 -14.04 -10.91
C ASP A 144 12.29 -14.47 -10.59
N ILE A 145 12.02 -15.77 -10.56
CA ILE A 145 10.79 -16.34 -10.01
C ILE A 145 10.81 -16.13 -8.50
N SER A 146 9.79 -15.45 -7.99
CA SER A 146 9.72 -15.13 -6.57
C SER A 146 9.59 -16.42 -5.74
N PRO A 147 10.36 -16.56 -4.64
CA PRO A 147 10.12 -17.58 -3.64
C PRO A 147 8.70 -17.48 -3.07
N LEU A 148 8.13 -18.63 -2.69
CA LEU A 148 6.87 -18.74 -1.99
C LEU A 148 7.09 -18.47 -0.50
N ASP A 149 6.37 -17.51 0.06
CA ASP A 149 6.28 -17.31 1.50
C ASP A 149 5.21 -18.26 2.06
N GLU A 150 5.62 -19.42 2.58
CA GLU A 150 4.69 -20.43 3.09
C GLU A 150 4.07 -20.07 4.45
N ASP A 151 4.70 -19.15 5.19
CA ASP A 151 4.23 -18.66 6.49
C ASP A 151 4.19 -17.13 6.48
N PRO A 152 3.29 -16.53 5.66
CA PRO A 152 3.25 -15.10 5.48
C PRO A 152 2.88 -14.44 6.81
N ARG A 153 3.87 -13.78 7.39
CA ARG A 153 3.68 -12.98 8.60
C ARG A 153 2.76 -11.81 8.26
N PRO A 154 1.82 -11.45 9.14
CA PRO A 154 1.07 -10.21 8.99
C PRO A 154 2.04 -9.06 8.78
N VAL A 155 1.80 -8.25 7.74
CA VAL A 155 2.66 -7.09 7.45
C VAL A 155 2.40 -6.06 8.56
N VAL A 156 3.39 -5.85 9.44
CA VAL A 156 3.31 -4.89 10.54
C VAL A 156 4.15 -3.68 10.13
N PHE A 157 3.61 -2.81 9.28
CA PHE A 157 4.40 -1.77 8.60
C PHE A 157 4.92 -0.61 9.47
N GLY A 158 5.73 -0.72 10.50
CA GLY A 158 6.01 0.47 11.36
C GLY A 158 7.06 0.26 12.43
N VAL A 159 7.35 -1.01 12.63
CA VAL A 159 8.67 -1.50 12.90
C VAL A 159 9.44 -1.63 11.59
N ASP A 160 10.75 -1.37 11.63
CA ASP A 160 11.67 -1.74 10.54
C ASP A 160 11.62 -3.28 10.44
N GLN A 161 10.71 -3.77 9.61
CA GLN A 161 10.53 -5.19 9.36
C GLN A 161 11.08 -5.50 7.98
N ASP A 162 11.94 -6.51 7.96
CA ASP A 162 12.25 -7.22 6.74
C ASP A 162 11.01 -8.04 6.37
N VAL A 163 10.06 -7.39 5.68
CA VAL A 163 8.90 -8.04 5.05
C VAL A 163 9.40 -8.51 3.69
N PRO A 164 9.62 -9.82 3.50
CA PRO A 164 10.05 -10.31 2.21
C PRO A 164 8.96 -9.97 1.21
N ALA A 165 9.32 -9.35 0.08
CA ALA A 165 8.39 -9.15 -1.03
C ALA A 165 8.10 -10.47 -1.79
N ASP A 166 8.17 -11.61 -1.11
CA ASP A 166 7.93 -12.95 -1.64
C ASP A 166 6.45 -13.17 -1.97
N ILE A 167 6.17 -14.17 -2.81
CA ILE A 167 4.79 -14.44 -3.25
C ILE A 167 4.07 -15.26 -2.18
N VAL A 168 2.87 -14.84 -1.82
CA VAL A 168 2.03 -15.55 -0.83
C VAL A 168 1.20 -16.66 -1.49
N PRO A 169 0.87 -17.77 -0.78
CA PRO A 169 0.32 -18.96 -1.44
C PRO A 169 -1.05 -18.74 -2.07
N HIS A 170 -1.86 -17.88 -1.48
CA HIS A 170 -3.17 -17.53 -2.02
C HIS A 170 -3.09 -16.72 -3.32
N ALA A 171 -1.96 -16.07 -3.62
CA ALA A 171 -1.78 -15.31 -4.86
C ALA A 171 -1.53 -16.20 -6.09
N ILE A 172 -1.15 -17.47 -5.89
CA ILE A 172 -0.87 -18.44 -6.96
C ILE A 172 -1.84 -19.64 -6.94
N ASP A 173 -2.89 -19.62 -6.12
CA ASP A 173 -3.87 -20.72 -6.06
C ASP A 173 -4.73 -20.77 -7.34
N PRO A 174 -4.58 -21.81 -8.18
CA PRO A 174 -5.33 -21.93 -9.43
C PRO A 174 -6.83 -22.10 -9.20
N ARG A 175 -7.25 -22.65 -8.05
CA ARG A 175 -8.68 -22.78 -7.73
C ARG A 175 -9.28 -21.43 -7.43
N SER A 176 -8.60 -20.60 -6.64
CA SER A 176 -9.03 -19.22 -6.38
C SER A 176 -9.03 -18.38 -7.66
N ALA A 177 -8.01 -18.51 -8.51
CA ALA A 177 -7.99 -17.86 -9.81
C ALA A 177 -9.18 -18.29 -10.70
N GLN A 178 -9.46 -19.59 -10.78
CA GLN A 178 -10.60 -20.13 -11.54
C GLN A 178 -11.94 -19.65 -10.98
N ARG A 179 -12.15 -19.69 -9.66
CA ARG A 179 -13.37 -19.17 -9.02
C ARG A 179 -13.57 -17.68 -9.33
N LEU A 180 -12.48 -16.89 -9.26
CA LEU A 180 -12.54 -15.47 -9.58
C LEU A 180 -12.87 -15.24 -11.06
N TRP A 181 -12.31 -16.05 -11.95
CA TRP A 181 -12.61 -16.00 -13.38
C TRP A 181 -14.07 -16.33 -13.68
N GLU A 182 -14.58 -17.45 -13.15
CA GLU A 182 -15.98 -17.87 -13.33
C GLU A 182 -16.97 -16.86 -12.78
N LEU A 183 -16.69 -16.32 -11.58
CA LEU A 183 -17.47 -15.24 -11.01
C LEU A 183 -17.46 -14.00 -11.91
N SER A 184 -16.28 -13.63 -12.42
CA SER A 184 -16.14 -12.50 -13.34
C SER A 184 -16.94 -12.71 -14.62
N GLU A 185 -16.91 -13.91 -15.20
CA GLU A 185 -17.71 -14.26 -16.37
C GLU A 185 -19.21 -14.19 -16.11
N GLN A 186 -19.67 -14.61 -14.93
CA GLN A 186 -21.09 -14.51 -14.56
C GLN A 186 -21.52 -13.05 -14.43
N LEU A 187 -20.71 -12.22 -13.78
CA LEU A 187 -21.01 -10.80 -13.57
C LEU A 187 -21.07 -9.98 -14.86
N ILE A 188 -20.36 -10.38 -15.92
CA ILE A 188 -20.38 -9.68 -17.22
C ILE A 188 -21.45 -10.20 -18.19
N LYS A 189 -22.05 -11.37 -17.92
CA LYS A 189 -23.13 -11.97 -18.73
C LYS A 189 -24.53 -11.58 -18.23
N ALA A 190 -24.64 -11.10 -17.00
CA ALA A 190 -25.86 -10.58 -16.39
C ALA A 190 -26.10 -9.10 -16.77
#